data_AF-A0A372P0M1-F1
#
_entry.id   AF-A0A372P0M1-F1
#
_cell.length_a   1.000
_cell.length_b   1.000
_cell.length_c   1.000
_cell.angle_alpha   90.00
_cell.angle_beta   90.00
_cell.angle_gamma   90.00
#
_symmetry.space_group_name_H-M   'P 1'
#
loop_
_entity.id
_entity.type
_entity.pdbx_description
1 polymer ?
#
loop_
_entity_poly.entity_id
_entity_poly.type
_entity_poly.pdbx_seq_one_letter_code
_entity_poly.pdbx_strand_id
1 'polypeptide(L)'
;MRLKRYNIYFILIIFLGYIGYKTVVGSLSDKAIDTKSTTIKAVVIDEKNFLGNSPVSHTFSYSYKFTLNSEVFKGDTKDPELKVGDSVLVEYAESNPKYNRLYNK
;
A
#
# COMPACT_ATOMS: atom_id res chain seq x y z
N MET A 1 -2.95 -35.28 22.78
CA MET A 1 -2.59 -34.86 21.41
C MET A 1 -3.73 -34.21 20.59
N ARG A 2 -4.94 -33.98 21.14
CA ARG A 2 -6.09 -33.36 20.41
C ARG A 2 -6.18 -31.83 20.52
N LEU A 3 -5.70 -31.24 21.62
CA LEU A 3 -5.76 -29.79 21.86
C LEU A 3 -4.93 -28.96 20.84
N LYS A 4 -3.80 -29.51 20.37
CA LYS A 4 -2.94 -28.88 19.37
C LYS A 4 -3.61 -28.74 17.98
N ARG A 5 -4.56 -29.62 17.65
CA ARG A 5 -5.29 -29.59 16.37
C ARG A 5 -6.36 -28.49 16.32
N TYR A 6 -7.01 -28.17 17.44
CA TYR A 6 -8.02 -27.10 17.44
C TYR A 6 -7.38 -25.71 17.28
N ASN A 7 -6.21 -25.52 17.90
CA ASN A 7 -5.44 -24.28 17.77
C ASN A 7 -4.99 -24.00 16.32
N ILE A 8 -4.67 -25.04 15.52
CA ILE A 8 -4.25 -24.80 14.13
C ILE A 8 -5.41 -24.35 13.24
N TYR A 9 -6.63 -24.86 13.45
CA TYR A 9 -7.81 -24.38 12.72
C TYR A 9 -8.17 -22.95 13.09
N PHE A 10 -8.05 -22.58 14.37
CA PHE A 10 -8.27 -21.20 14.79
C PHE A 10 -7.27 -20.24 14.16
N ILE A 11 -5.98 -20.60 14.13
CA ILE A 11 -4.94 -19.82 13.46
C ILE A 11 -5.22 -19.71 11.95
N LEU A 12 -5.64 -20.80 11.31
CA LEU A 12 -6.03 -20.81 9.89
C LEU A 12 -7.20 -19.88 9.60
N ILE A 13 -8.23 -19.86 10.46
CA ILE A 13 -9.38 -18.96 10.30
C ILE A 13 -8.96 -17.50 10.43
N ILE A 14 -8.12 -17.16 11.42
CA ILE A 14 -7.59 -15.79 11.56
C ILE A 14 -6.76 -15.42 10.33
N PHE A 15 -5.91 -16.32 9.86
CA PHE A 15 -5.06 -16.09 8.70
C PHE A 15 -5.89 -15.87 7.42
N LEU A 16 -6.89 -16.71 7.16
CA LEU A 16 -7.81 -16.54 6.04
C LEU A 16 -8.65 -15.26 6.16
N GLY A 17 -9.11 -14.94 7.37
CA GLY A 17 -9.82 -13.70 7.66
C GLY A 17 -8.97 -12.46 7.36
N TYR A 18 -7.69 -12.48 7.72
CA TYR A 18 -6.74 -11.40 7.41
C TYR A 18 -6.51 -11.24 5.90
N ILE A 19 -6.34 -12.34 5.16
CA ILE A 19 -6.22 -12.29 3.69
C ILE A 19 -7.49 -11.69 3.08
N GLY A 20 -8.67 -12.17 3.49
CA GLY A 20 -9.95 -11.66 3.01
C GLY A 20 -10.13 -10.16 3.27
N TYR A 21 -9.80 -9.72 4.49
CA TYR A 21 -9.83 -8.30 4.87
C TYR A 21 -8.95 -7.43 3.96
N LYS A 22 -7.71 -7.86 3.70
CA LYS A 22 -6.77 -7.11 2.84
C LYS A 22 -7.30 -6.97 1.41
N THR A 23 -7.90 -8.02 0.84
CA THR A 23 -8.48 -7.99 -0.50
C THR A 23 -9.67 -7.03 -0.58
N VAL A 24 -10.56 -7.04 0.42
CA VAL A 24 -11.73 -6.15 0.46
C VAL A 24 -11.30 -4.69 0.58
N VAL A 25 -10.36 -4.37 1.47
CA VAL A 25 -9.85 -3.00 1.63
C VAL A 25 -9.18 -2.50 0.35
N GLY A 26 -8.40 -3.35 -0.33
CA GLY A 26 -7.79 -3.00 -1.62
C GLY A 26 -8.85 -2.63 -2.66
N SER A 27 -9.88 -3.46 -2.83
CA SER A 27 -10.96 -3.18 -3.78
C SER A 27 -11.74 -1.91 -3.44
N LEU A 28 -11.98 -1.63 -2.15
CA LEU A 28 -12.62 -0.39 -1.72
C LEU A 28 -11.74 0.83 -2.00
N SER A 29 -10.41 0.71 -1.79
CA SER A 29 -9.45 1.76 -2.11
C SER A 29 -9.49 2.11 -3.60
N ASP A 30 -9.42 1.10 -4.47
CA ASP A 30 -9.44 1.32 -5.92
C ASP A 30 -10.75 1.96 -6.37
N LYS A 31 -11.90 1.45 -5.90
CA LYS A 31 -13.21 2.03 -6.20
C LYS A 31 -13.35 3.48 -5.72
N ALA A 32 -12.81 3.79 -4.55
CA ALA A 32 -12.88 5.14 -4.00
C ALA A 32 -12.07 6.13 -4.86
N ILE A 33 -10.88 5.72 -5.31
CA ILE A 33 -10.04 6.51 -6.21
C ILE A 33 -10.74 6.68 -7.56
N ASP A 34 -11.26 5.60 -8.14
CA ASP A 34 -11.91 5.63 -9.47
C ASP A 34 -13.22 6.42 -9.50
N THR A 35 -13.91 6.56 -8.35
CA THR A 35 -15.14 7.36 -8.24
C THR A 35 -14.85 8.85 -8.29
N LYS A 36 -13.89 9.31 -7.47
CA LYS A 36 -13.50 10.71 -7.41
C LYS A 36 -12.09 10.83 -6.82
N SER A 37 -11.12 11.05 -7.70
CA SER A 37 -9.73 11.30 -7.31
C SER A 37 -9.31 12.74 -7.60
N THR A 38 -8.38 13.22 -6.78
CA THR A 38 -7.62 14.44 -7.02
C THR A 38 -6.14 14.08 -7.10
N THR A 39 -5.39 14.79 -7.93
CA THR A 39 -3.94 14.61 -8.05
C THR A 39 -3.18 15.61 -7.19
N ILE A 40 -2.06 15.16 -6.63
CA ILE A 40 -1.14 15.98 -5.85
C ILE A 40 0.30 15.55 -6.11
N LYS A 41 1.24 16.48 -5.98
CA LYS A 41 2.66 16.19 -6.07
C LYS A 41 3.14 15.58 -4.74
N ALA A 42 3.82 14.44 -4.83
CA ALA A 42 4.46 13.77 -3.72
C ALA A 42 5.98 13.72 -3.92
N VAL A 43 6.71 13.50 -2.83
CA VAL A 43 8.17 13.35 -2.85
C VAL A 43 8.54 11.95 -2.39
N VAL A 44 9.41 11.28 -3.14
CA VAL A 44 9.95 9.97 -2.79
C VAL A 44 10.85 10.09 -1.56
N ILE A 45 10.67 9.18 -0.59
CA ILE A 45 11.36 9.16 0.70
C ILE A 45 12.17 7.88 0.88
N ASP A 46 13.16 7.94 1.77
CA ASP A 46 14.03 6.81 2.11
C ASP A 46 13.32 5.81 3.04
N GLU A 47 12.24 5.23 2.54
CA GLU A 47 11.49 4.14 3.17
C GLU A 47 11.33 3.04 2.13
N LYS A 48 11.92 1.86 2.38
CA LYS A 48 12.00 0.77 1.40
C LYS A 48 10.86 -0.22 1.55
N ASN A 49 10.24 -0.58 0.43
CA ASN A 49 9.25 -1.64 0.31
C ASN A 49 9.89 -2.82 -0.41
N PHE A 50 10.09 -3.92 0.32
CA PHE A 50 10.68 -5.14 -0.23
C PHE A 50 9.59 -6.03 -0.84
N LEU A 51 9.83 -6.50 -2.06
CA LEU A 51 8.90 -7.40 -2.76
C LEU A 51 9.00 -8.84 -2.24
N GLY A 52 7.99 -9.68 -2.52
CA GLY A 52 7.83 -11.03 -1.96
C GLY A 52 8.97 -12.03 -2.20
N ASN A 53 9.95 -11.71 -3.05
CA ASN A 53 11.18 -12.50 -3.26
C ASN A 53 12.48 -11.70 -3.03
N SER A 54 12.39 -10.55 -2.36
CA SER A 54 13.50 -9.63 -2.16
C SER A 54 14.74 -10.24 -1.47
N PRO A 55 14.65 -11.23 -0.56
CA PRO A 55 15.86 -11.87 -0.01
C PRO A 55 16.76 -12.53 -1.07
N VAL A 56 16.21 -12.85 -2.25
CA VAL A 56 16.95 -13.43 -3.37
C VAL A 56 17.20 -12.36 -4.44
N SER A 57 16.15 -11.67 -4.90
CA SER A 57 16.25 -10.69 -5.98
C SER A 57 16.84 -9.34 -5.57
N HIS A 58 16.91 -9.07 -4.27
CA HIS A 58 17.28 -7.77 -3.69
C HIS A 58 16.46 -6.60 -4.26
N THR A 59 15.26 -6.88 -4.75
CA THR A 59 14.37 -5.88 -5.35
C THR A 59 13.58 -5.16 -4.28
N PHE A 60 13.58 -3.82 -4.38
CA PHE A 60 12.81 -2.94 -3.53
C PHE A 60 12.34 -1.72 -4.33
N SER A 61 11.31 -1.07 -3.84
CA SER A 61 10.87 0.27 -4.25
C SER A 61 10.95 1.21 -3.06
N TYR A 62 10.99 2.52 -3.30
CA TYR A 62 10.86 3.51 -2.24
C TYR A 62 9.39 3.87 -2.00
N SER A 63 9.07 4.40 -0.83
CA SER A 63 7.78 5.04 -0.58
C SER A 63 7.80 6.48 -1.06
N TYR A 64 6.64 7.07 -1.34
CA TYR A 64 6.45 8.51 -1.48
C TYR A 64 5.68 9.07 -0.29
N LYS A 65 5.74 10.39 -0.10
CA LYS A 65 4.88 11.12 0.83
C LYS A 65 4.32 12.40 0.23
N PHE A 66 3.10 12.74 0.63
CA PHE A 66 2.50 14.05 0.37
C PHE A 66 1.79 14.55 1.64
N THR A 67 1.55 15.86 1.71
CA THR A 67 0.85 16.49 2.82
C THR A 67 -0.46 17.08 2.33
N LEU A 68 -1.55 16.78 3.01
CA LEU A 68 -2.87 17.33 2.75
C LEU A 68 -3.50 17.70 4.09
N ASN A 69 -3.97 18.94 4.23
CA ASN A 69 -4.60 19.44 5.47
C ASN A 69 -3.76 19.21 6.74
N SER A 70 -2.43 19.40 6.65
CA SER A 70 -1.45 19.12 7.73
C SER A 70 -1.29 17.64 8.12
N GLU A 71 -1.97 16.72 7.44
CA GLU A 71 -1.75 15.29 7.58
C GLU A 71 -0.79 14.78 6.51
N VAL A 72 0.06 13.82 6.90
CA VAL A 72 1.03 13.20 6.01
C VAL A 72 0.51 11.84 5.56
N PHE A 73 0.46 11.65 4.25
CA PHE A 73 0.09 10.39 3.62
C PHE A 73 1.30 9.79 2.92
N LYS A 74 1.32 8.46 2.84
CA LYS A 74 2.39 7.69 2.21
C LYS A 74 1.81 6.57 1.37
N GLY A 75 2.58 6.16 0.37
CA GLY A 75 2.32 4.98 -0.44
C GLY A 75 3.62 4.42 -1.00
N ASP A 76 3.58 3.17 -1.43
CA ASP A 76 4.68 2.52 -2.13
C ASP A 76 4.72 3.00 -3.59
N THR A 77 5.89 3.40 -4.10
CA THR A 77 6.02 3.74 -5.52
C THR A 77 5.79 2.52 -6.41
N LYS A 78 6.08 1.31 -5.91
CA LYS A 78 6.10 0.04 -6.69
C LYS A 78 6.99 0.11 -7.94
N ASP A 79 7.84 1.12 -8.01
CA ASP A 79 8.74 1.39 -9.10
C ASP A 79 10.17 1.47 -8.53
N PRO A 80 11.04 0.49 -8.86
CA PRO A 80 12.42 0.43 -8.37
C PRO A 80 13.34 1.46 -9.05
N GLU A 81 12.91 2.11 -10.13
CA GLU A 81 13.74 3.09 -10.86
C GLU A 81 13.73 4.47 -10.18
N LEU A 82 12.68 4.77 -9.40
CA LEU A 82 12.55 6.02 -8.66
C LEU A 82 13.55 6.10 -7.50
N LYS A 83 14.05 7.30 -7.25
CA LYS A 83 15.07 7.60 -6.23
C LYS A 83 14.53 8.56 -5.19
N VAL A 84 15.13 8.53 -4.00
CA VAL A 84 14.80 9.47 -2.91
C VAL A 84 14.97 10.91 -3.38
N GLY A 85 13.97 11.74 -3.11
CA GLY A 85 13.93 13.15 -3.56
C GLY A 85 13.22 13.36 -4.90
N ASP A 86 12.97 12.30 -5.67
CA ASP A 86 12.18 12.40 -6.89
C ASP A 86 10.77 12.90 -6.57
N SER A 87 10.22 13.64 -7.53
CA SER A 87 8.84 14.12 -7.46
C SER A 87 7.96 13.26 -8.32
N VAL A 88 6.88 12.74 -7.74
CA VAL A 88 5.90 11.91 -8.45
C VAL A 88 4.51 12.53 -8.35
N LEU A 89 3.67 12.25 -9.33
CA LEU A 89 2.25 12.59 -9.26
C LEU A 89 1.50 11.43 -8.61
N VAL A 90 0.66 11.74 -7.63
CA VAL A 90 -0.13 10.77 -6.89
C VAL A 90 -1.58 11.16 -7.04
N GLU A 91 -2.45 10.19 -7.26
CA GLU A 91 -3.88 10.38 -7.12
C GLU A 91 -4.36 9.79 -5.79
N TYR A 92 -5.32 10.45 -5.16
CA TYR A 92 -5.93 10.01 -3.92
C TYR A 92 -7.45 10.17 -3.99
N ALA A 93 -8.18 9.31 -3.28
CA ALA A 93 -9.61 9.44 -3.13
C ALA A 93 -9.94 10.65 -2.25
N GLU A 94 -10.76 11.58 -2.73
CA GLU A 94 -11.13 12.79 -1.96
C GLU A 94 -11.85 12.45 -0.65
N SER A 95 -12.61 11.35 -0.63
CA SER A 95 -13.33 10.88 0.56
C SER A 95 -12.42 10.28 1.62
N ASN A 96 -11.25 9.75 1.23
CA ASN A 96 -10.27 9.17 2.15
C ASN A 96 -8.86 9.15 1.51
N PRO A 97 -8.02 10.16 1.79
CA PRO A 97 -6.68 10.28 1.17
C PRO A 97 -5.70 9.15 1.53
N LYS A 98 -6.02 8.30 2.51
CA LYS A 98 -5.27 7.06 2.78
C LYS A 98 -5.33 6.09 1.60
N TYR A 99 -6.36 6.20 0.77
CA TYR A 99 -6.45 5.52 -0.51
C TYR A 99 -5.76 6.40 -1.55
N ASN A 100 -4.51 6.07 -1.84
CA ASN A 100 -3.67 6.77 -2.80
C ASN A 100 -2.83 5.77 -3.61
N ARG A 101 -2.47 6.17 -4.83
CA ARG A 101 -1.59 5.43 -5.72
C ARG A 101 -0.85 6.38 -6.64
N LEU A 102 0.26 5.93 -7.21
CA LEU A 102 0.92 6.69 -8.29
C LEU A 102 -0.08 6.93 -9.42
N TYR A 103 -0.09 8.16 -9.93
CA TYR A 103 -0.88 8.50 -11.10
C TYR A 103 -0.10 8.11 -12.35
N ASN A 104 -0.53 7.04 -13.01
CA ASN A 104 -0.04 6.65 -14.34
C ASN A 104 -1.10 7.03 -15.37
N LYS A 105 -0.70 7.85 -16.35
CA LYS A 105 -1.53 8.20 -17.50
C LYS A 105 -1.27 7.25 -18.67
#